data_AF-A0AAN8Q104-F1
#
_entry.id   AF-A0AAN8Q104-F1
#
_cell.length_a   1.000
_cell.length_b   1.000
_cell.length_c   1.000
_cell.angle_alpha   90.00
_cell.angle_beta   90.00
_cell.angle_gamma   90.00
#
_symmetry.space_group_name_H-M   'P 1'
#
loop_
_entity.id
_entity.type
_entity.pdbx_description
1 polymer ?
#
loop_
_entity_poly.entity_id
_entity_poly.type
_entity_poly.pdbx_seq_one_letter_code
_entity_poly.pdbx_strand_id
1 'polypeptide(L)'
;MVKTTFCLICFYIGLIQVQTNKEPSSRDVIKLDAYEIAVNIEIQKHAGQRRDFVHPDMPTDLNTGITGVSFFARRKHKHHFDRRNSLLRKNKKRENFRINLKRKSQDLHLKTKEEFNKKENQTKRQPKGCTGPRLVPTKPFVVIWNVPSIGCDKRGIHFDFSDFGITANPGDQFFGKENLIFYNIGIFPRINKDGSLVNGGVPQQGDLASHLAKVVTDTTTSIPDVGFTGAGVLDFESWRPKWETDYSALRIYQAKSIALVKQQHPTWTNNTQIVAEAIKQFETGAREFMLGTLDKVRQLRPSGYFGYYGFPSCWGVPKAAEIVCPAAVTTRINDDLGWLFTGSNGLYPRIYFDPAANHTSVHNAIRRILNETARVQAKFSGLNTPILPYAIFQSGNHFFDKSDLDLAIREPADMGAAGVVFWGSSAMFHLHGECLNIQKYIKDVLGPYVKSTETFFEQCSQKNCNGNGRCVRKDYEALAQLSLQKNGIDDECRRNMNSINEKQQENEFSDTYVCRCFQGWSGPNCSS
;
A
#
# COMPACT_ATOMS: atom_id res chain seq x y z
N MET A 1 0.59 45.92 -24.48
CA MET A 1 1.32 44.88 -25.23
C MET A 1 2.06 43.98 -24.23
N VAL A 2 1.62 42.72 -24.03
CA VAL A 2 2.36 41.72 -23.23
C VAL A 2 2.12 40.31 -23.81
N LYS A 3 2.95 39.87 -24.76
CA LYS A 3 2.99 38.50 -25.31
C LYS A 3 4.28 38.27 -26.12
N THR A 4 5.41 37.91 -25.47
CA THR A 4 6.56 37.14 -26.03
C THR A 4 7.74 37.08 -25.04
N THR A 5 7.65 36.29 -23.95
CA THR A 5 8.83 36.04 -23.07
C THR A 5 8.77 34.69 -22.32
N PHE A 6 8.11 33.68 -22.89
CA PHE A 6 7.92 32.37 -22.22
C PHE A 6 8.25 31.14 -23.09
N CYS A 7 9.01 31.33 -24.18
CA CYS A 7 9.25 30.28 -25.21
C CYS A 7 10.74 29.93 -25.44
N LEU A 8 11.66 30.35 -24.56
CA LEU A 8 13.12 30.14 -24.75
C LEU A 8 13.79 29.19 -23.74
N ILE A 9 13.16 28.91 -22.59
CA ILE A 9 13.75 28.05 -21.55
C ILE A 9 13.65 26.57 -21.93
N CYS A 10 12.55 26.14 -22.58
CA CYS A 10 12.36 24.74 -23.00
C CYS A 10 13.37 24.26 -24.05
N PHE A 11 13.93 25.17 -24.88
CA PHE A 11 14.89 24.81 -25.92
C PHE A 11 16.32 24.55 -25.40
N TYR A 12 16.71 25.14 -24.28
CA TYR A 12 18.08 25.00 -23.75
C TYR A 12 18.30 23.70 -22.97
N ILE A 13 17.25 23.12 -22.38
CA ILE A 13 17.35 21.84 -21.65
C ILE A 13 17.48 20.66 -22.62
N GLY A 14 16.82 20.72 -23.79
CA GLY A 14 16.83 19.64 -24.78
C GLY A 14 18.17 19.41 -25.49
N LEU A 15 19.07 20.39 -25.51
CA LEU A 15 20.35 20.31 -26.24
C LEU A 15 21.52 19.74 -25.42
N ILE A 16 21.44 19.73 -24.09
CA ILE A 16 22.56 19.29 -23.23
C ILE A 16 22.62 17.76 -23.09
N GLN A 17 21.49 17.04 -23.21
CA GLN A 17 21.46 15.57 -23.08
C GLN A 17 21.93 14.79 -24.32
N VAL A 18 22.26 15.47 -25.43
CA VAL A 18 22.69 14.79 -26.67
C VAL A 18 24.19 14.41 -26.65
N GLN A 19 24.97 14.92 -25.69
CA GLN A 19 26.42 14.68 -25.62
C GLN A 19 26.92 14.31 -24.21
N THR A 20 26.56 13.11 -23.71
CA THR A 20 27.48 12.20 -22.96
C THR A 20 26.80 10.86 -22.61
N ASN A 21 27.28 9.75 -23.18
CA ASN A 21 26.88 8.41 -22.75
C ASN A 21 27.67 7.95 -21.50
N LYS A 22 27.34 8.52 -20.33
CA LYS A 22 27.77 8.01 -19.01
C LYS A 22 26.67 8.19 -17.96
N GLU A 23 26.57 7.24 -17.05
CA GLU A 23 25.64 7.33 -15.90
C GLU A 23 26.10 8.43 -14.91
N PRO A 24 25.17 9.22 -14.35
CA PRO A 24 25.49 10.20 -13.31
C PRO A 24 25.79 9.49 -11.98
N SER A 25 26.77 10.00 -11.22
CA SER A 25 27.10 9.43 -9.92
C SER A 25 26.11 9.86 -8.84
N SER A 26 26.13 9.17 -7.69
CA SER A 26 25.34 9.55 -6.51
C SER A 26 25.64 10.97 -5.98
N ARG A 27 26.74 11.59 -6.38
CA ARG A 27 27.05 13.01 -6.06
C ARG A 27 26.38 14.01 -7.01
N ASP A 28 25.99 13.59 -8.21
CA ASP A 28 25.47 14.49 -9.24
C ASP A 28 23.95 14.68 -9.11
N VAL A 29 23.23 13.64 -8.65
CA VAL A 29 21.83 13.74 -8.21
C VAL A 29 21.66 14.78 -7.09
N ILE A 30 22.57 14.77 -6.10
CA ILE A 30 22.57 15.71 -4.97
C ILE A 30 22.73 17.18 -5.42
N LYS A 31 23.42 17.44 -6.55
CA LYS A 31 23.54 18.79 -7.12
C LYS A 31 22.26 19.26 -7.81
N LEU A 32 21.50 18.35 -8.43
CA LEU A 32 20.21 18.66 -9.05
C LEU A 32 19.16 18.98 -7.99
N ASP A 33 19.05 18.17 -6.92
CA ASP A 33 18.14 18.43 -5.81
C ASP A 33 18.40 19.81 -5.15
N ALA A 34 19.67 20.26 -5.09
CA ALA A 34 20.01 21.58 -4.56
C ALA A 34 19.49 22.76 -5.43
N TYR A 35 19.37 22.57 -6.75
CA TYR A 35 18.95 23.63 -7.68
C TYR A 35 17.42 23.80 -7.69
N GLU A 36 16.65 22.71 -7.67
CA GLU A 36 15.18 22.76 -7.53
C GLU A 36 14.76 23.41 -6.19
N ILE A 37 15.49 23.13 -5.10
CA ILE A 37 15.23 23.75 -3.79
C ILE A 37 15.46 25.27 -3.83
N ALA A 38 16.48 25.76 -4.54
CA ALA A 38 16.74 27.19 -4.67
C ALA A 38 15.60 27.92 -5.42
N VAL A 39 15.12 27.36 -6.54
CA VAL A 39 14.02 27.94 -7.33
C VAL A 39 12.73 28.07 -6.50
N ASN A 40 12.41 27.07 -5.68
CA ASN A 40 11.23 27.11 -4.81
C ASN A 40 11.33 28.13 -3.67
N ILE A 41 12.54 28.49 -3.22
CA ILE A 41 12.74 29.51 -2.19
C ILE A 41 12.53 30.93 -2.75
N GLU A 42 12.95 31.18 -3.99
CA GLU A 42 12.80 32.51 -4.61
C GLU A 42 11.32 32.85 -4.90
N ILE A 43 10.52 31.85 -5.29
CA ILE A 43 9.06 32.00 -5.51
C ILE A 43 8.33 32.47 -4.23
N GLN A 44 8.77 32.04 -3.04
CA GLN A 44 8.16 32.45 -1.76
C GLN A 44 8.46 33.91 -1.38
N LYS A 45 9.55 34.53 -1.87
CA LYS A 45 9.90 35.93 -1.55
C LYS A 45 8.98 36.96 -2.21
N HIS A 46 8.43 36.66 -3.38
CA HIS A 46 7.64 37.61 -4.16
C HIS A 46 6.19 37.81 -3.68
N ALA A 47 5.75 37.08 -2.65
CA ALA A 47 4.37 37.11 -2.15
C ALA A 47 4.06 38.25 -1.14
N GLY A 48 5.01 39.12 -0.78
CA GLY A 48 4.85 40.04 0.35
C GLY A 48 5.54 41.41 0.25
N GLN A 49 5.02 42.33 -0.59
CA GLN A 49 5.39 43.75 -0.54
C GLN A 49 4.22 44.72 -0.80
N ARG A 50 3.84 45.47 0.25
CA ARG A 50 3.47 46.91 0.23
C ARG A 50 4.15 47.51 1.48
N ARG A 51 4.96 48.58 1.42
CA ARG A 51 4.74 49.97 0.96
C ARG A 51 3.74 50.74 1.83
N ASP A 52 4.04 51.91 2.43
CA ASP A 52 5.30 52.70 2.59
C ASP A 52 5.33 53.25 4.06
N PHE A 53 5.87 54.39 4.56
CA PHE A 53 6.50 55.62 4.02
C PHE A 53 7.26 56.43 5.13
N VAL A 54 8.52 56.85 4.86
CA VAL A 54 9.22 58.09 5.33
C VAL A 54 9.62 58.36 6.83
N HIS A 55 10.65 59.22 6.97
CA HIS A 55 11.47 59.70 8.12
C HIS A 55 11.30 61.24 8.28
N PRO A 56 12.07 62.02 9.10
CA PRO A 56 12.80 61.80 10.37
C PRO A 56 12.46 62.87 11.46
N ASP A 57 13.11 62.85 12.64
CA ASP A 57 13.94 63.95 13.21
C ASP A 57 14.16 63.89 14.75
N MET A 58 15.11 64.69 15.23
CA MET A 58 15.61 64.84 16.62
C MET A 58 15.73 66.36 16.95
N PRO A 59 15.81 66.85 18.22
CA PRO A 59 17.09 66.76 18.96
C PRO A 59 17.06 66.87 20.52
N THR A 60 18.23 66.59 21.14
CA THR A 60 18.88 67.24 22.33
C THR A 60 18.14 67.53 23.67
N ASP A 61 18.61 66.83 24.72
CA ASP A 61 19.33 67.38 25.92
C ASP A 61 18.80 67.36 27.37
N LEU A 62 19.81 67.33 28.26
CA LEU A 62 19.93 67.78 29.66
C LEU A 62 19.08 67.19 30.82
N ASN A 63 19.80 66.42 31.66
CA ASN A 63 19.86 66.48 33.13
C ASN A 63 18.63 66.92 33.96
N THR A 64 18.13 65.99 34.77
CA THR A 64 18.33 66.05 36.25
C THR A 64 18.04 64.68 36.88
N GLY A 65 18.67 64.38 38.02
CA GLY A 65 18.50 63.09 38.70
C GLY A 65 17.64 63.18 39.96
N ILE A 66 17.09 62.04 40.40
CA ILE A 66 16.67 61.76 41.78
C ILE A 66 16.79 60.25 42.03
N THR A 67 17.19 59.86 43.25
CA THR A 67 17.36 58.48 43.69
C THR A 67 16.01 57.79 43.92
N GLY A 68 15.78 56.58 43.36
CA GLY A 68 14.52 55.87 43.65
C GLY A 68 14.22 54.50 43.03
N VAL A 69 14.89 54.04 41.96
CA VAL A 69 14.37 52.91 41.14
C VAL A 69 15.31 51.70 41.01
N SER A 70 15.87 51.19 42.12
CA SER A 70 16.74 49.99 42.12
C SER A 70 16.07 48.68 42.57
N PHE A 71 14.98 48.75 43.35
CA PHE A 71 14.37 47.56 43.98
C PHE A 71 13.26 46.87 43.17
N PHE A 72 12.43 47.63 42.43
CA PHE A 72 11.27 47.06 41.72
C PHE A 72 11.64 46.26 40.46
N ALA A 73 12.67 46.68 39.71
CA ALA A 73 13.10 46.00 38.49
C ALA A 73 13.59 44.57 38.76
N ARG A 74 14.42 44.38 39.80
CA ARG A 74 14.94 43.06 40.21
C ARG A 74 13.83 42.09 40.63
N ARG A 75 12.76 42.58 41.30
CA ARG A 75 11.60 41.74 41.65
C ARG A 75 10.82 41.24 40.42
N LYS A 76 10.55 42.10 39.43
CA LYS A 76 9.83 41.69 38.19
C LYS A 76 10.60 40.64 37.38
N HIS A 77 11.92 40.83 37.18
CA HIS A 77 12.74 39.85 36.45
C HIS A 77 12.78 38.47 37.13
N LYS A 78 12.96 38.43 38.46
CA LYS A 78 12.97 37.15 39.21
C LYS A 78 11.63 36.42 39.08
N HIS A 79 10.50 37.12 39.23
CA HIS A 79 9.16 36.52 39.07
C HIS A 79 8.91 35.93 37.68
N HIS A 80 9.42 36.56 36.61
CA HIS A 80 9.30 36.05 35.24
C HIS A 80 10.18 34.82 34.99
N PHE A 81 11.41 34.82 35.53
CA PHE A 81 12.33 33.68 35.46
C PHE A 81 11.75 32.45 36.20
N ASP A 82 11.23 32.64 37.41
CA ASP A 82 10.65 31.57 38.21
C ASP A 82 9.35 31.01 37.59
N ARG A 83 8.51 31.86 36.97
CA ARG A 83 7.37 31.39 36.14
C ARG A 83 7.82 30.54 34.95
N ARG A 84 8.87 30.98 34.21
CA ARG A 84 9.40 30.25 33.05
C ARG A 84 9.97 28.88 33.45
N ASN A 85 10.71 28.83 34.54
CA ASN A 85 11.25 27.57 35.09
C ASN A 85 10.16 26.64 35.63
N SER A 86 9.09 27.17 36.24
CA SER A 86 7.93 26.40 36.67
C SER A 86 7.19 25.76 35.48
N LEU A 87 6.99 26.52 34.38
CA LEU A 87 6.41 26.01 33.14
C LEU A 87 7.29 24.91 32.49
N LEU A 88 8.60 25.12 32.40
CA LEU A 88 9.54 24.11 31.88
C LEU A 88 9.51 22.81 32.70
N ARG A 89 9.47 22.91 34.05
CA ARG A 89 9.32 21.75 34.94
C ARG A 89 7.97 21.04 34.77
N LYS A 90 6.86 21.77 34.56
CA LYS A 90 5.55 21.19 34.26
C LYS A 90 5.51 20.48 32.91
N ASN A 91 6.12 21.05 31.87
CA ASN A 91 6.21 20.42 30.56
C ASN A 91 7.07 19.15 30.60
N LYS A 92 8.25 19.19 31.22
CA LYS A 92 9.10 17.99 31.37
C LYS A 92 8.42 16.86 32.18
N LYS A 93 7.56 17.19 33.15
CA LYS A 93 6.70 16.19 33.82
C LYS A 93 5.64 15.59 32.90
N ARG A 94 5.00 16.39 32.03
CA ARG A 94 4.06 15.89 31.00
C ARG A 94 4.74 15.01 29.95
N GLU A 95 5.96 15.36 29.55
CA GLU A 95 6.79 14.57 28.63
C GLU A 95 7.08 13.18 29.20
N ASN A 96 7.63 13.12 30.43
CA ASN A 96 7.93 11.86 31.11
C ASN A 96 6.68 11.01 31.35
N PHE A 97 5.51 11.63 31.61
CA PHE A 97 4.25 10.92 31.77
C PHE A 97 3.78 10.27 30.46
N ARG A 98 3.89 10.98 29.32
CA ARG A 98 3.63 10.41 27.98
C ARG A 98 4.57 9.26 27.63
N ILE A 99 5.85 9.38 27.94
CA ILE A 99 6.86 8.33 27.71
C ILE A 99 6.52 7.07 28.53
N ASN A 100 6.15 7.23 29.81
CA ASN A 100 5.76 6.10 30.66
C ASN A 100 4.43 5.45 30.21
N LEU A 101 3.49 6.22 29.65
CA LEU A 101 2.28 5.67 29.04
C LEU A 101 2.60 4.87 27.77
N LYS A 102 3.45 5.39 26.86
CA LYS A 102 3.90 4.62 25.67
C LYS A 102 4.55 3.30 26.08
N ARG A 103 5.45 3.29 27.08
CA ARG A 103 6.08 2.06 27.60
C ARG A 103 5.05 1.06 28.15
N LYS A 104 4.16 1.48 29.06
CA LYS A 104 3.11 0.60 29.58
C LYS A 104 2.19 0.03 28.48
N SER A 105 1.94 0.79 27.41
CA SER A 105 1.18 0.30 26.26
C SER A 105 1.94 -0.78 25.47
N GLN A 106 3.26 -0.67 25.35
CA GLN A 106 4.12 -1.68 24.71
C GLN A 106 4.22 -2.94 25.58
N ASP A 107 4.43 -2.79 26.89
CA ASP A 107 4.49 -3.90 27.86
C ASP A 107 3.17 -4.71 27.88
N LEU A 108 2.02 -4.02 27.81
CA LEU A 108 0.70 -4.66 27.78
C LEU A 108 0.48 -5.42 26.46
N HIS A 109 0.85 -4.82 25.32
CA HIS A 109 0.74 -5.43 24.00
C HIS A 109 1.62 -6.69 23.87
N LEU A 110 2.84 -6.65 24.42
CA LEU A 110 3.72 -7.82 24.53
C LEU A 110 3.07 -8.97 25.32
N LYS A 111 2.49 -8.67 26.49
CA LYS A 111 1.80 -9.69 27.32
C LYS A 111 0.60 -10.32 26.62
N THR A 112 -0.25 -9.51 25.96
CA THR A 112 -1.36 -10.06 25.17
C THR A 112 -0.89 -10.96 24.03
N LYS A 113 0.30 -10.71 23.46
CA LYS A 113 0.89 -11.56 22.41
C LYS A 113 1.39 -12.89 22.95
N GLU A 114 2.00 -12.91 24.14
CA GLU A 114 2.40 -14.16 24.83
C GLU A 114 1.18 -15.01 25.22
N GLU A 115 0.09 -14.39 25.70
CA GLU A 115 -1.16 -15.08 26.05
C GLU A 115 -1.88 -15.63 24.81
N PHE A 116 -1.85 -14.92 23.68
CA PHE A 116 -2.38 -15.40 22.41
C PHE A 116 -1.61 -16.64 21.91
N ASN A 117 -0.28 -16.55 21.87
CA ASN A 117 0.60 -17.66 21.48
C ASN A 117 0.46 -18.90 22.38
N LYS A 118 0.11 -18.72 23.67
CA LYS A 118 -0.17 -19.84 24.58
C LYS A 118 -1.48 -20.57 24.27
N LYS A 119 -2.51 -19.85 23.81
CA LYS A 119 -3.80 -20.46 23.44
C LYS A 119 -3.76 -21.26 22.14
N GLU A 120 -2.93 -20.85 21.16
CA GLU A 120 -2.80 -21.58 19.88
C GLU A 120 -2.23 -23.01 20.05
N ASN A 121 -1.55 -23.29 21.18
CA ASN A 121 -0.85 -24.55 21.42
C ASN A 121 -1.64 -25.67 22.14
N GLN A 122 -2.94 -25.48 22.44
CA GLN A 122 -3.72 -26.48 23.21
C GLN A 122 -4.88 -27.16 22.45
N THR A 123 -5.13 -26.82 21.19
CA THR A 123 -6.02 -27.59 20.30
C THR A 123 -5.24 -28.69 19.56
N LYS A 124 -5.84 -29.88 19.39
CA LYS A 124 -5.33 -30.89 18.46
C LYS A 124 -5.22 -30.26 17.07
N ARG A 125 -4.00 -30.05 16.58
CA ARG A 125 -3.75 -29.35 15.31
C ARG A 125 -4.29 -30.19 14.14
N GLN A 126 -5.31 -29.68 13.47
CA GLN A 126 -5.58 -30.08 12.09
C GLN A 126 -4.44 -29.56 11.20
N PRO A 127 -4.08 -30.26 10.11
CA PRO A 127 -3.06 -29.78 9.16
C PRO A 127 -3.49 -28.43 8.58
N LYS A 128 -2.57 -27.47 8.53
CA LYS A 128 -2.84 -26.18 7.89
C LYS A 128 -2.89 -26.39 6.38
N GLY A 129 -3.75 -25.63 5.71
CA GLY A 129 -3.81 -25.66 4.25
C GLY A 129 -2.53 -25.07 3.67
N CYS A 130 -2.12 -25.55 2.50
CA CYS A 130 -0.99 -25.01 1.75
C CYS A 130 -1.40 -23.94 0.74
N THR A 131 -2.67 -23.54 0.71
CA THR A 131 -3.16 -22.46 -0.13
C THR A 131 -4.23 -21.63 0.55
N GLY A 132 -4.49 -20.44 0.01
CA GLY A 132 -5.55 -19.55 0.46
C GLY A 132 -6.93 -20.22 0.40
N PRO A 133 -7.87 -19.80 1.26
CA PRO A 133 -9.23 -20.33 1.33
C PRO A 133 -9.94 -20.28 -0.02
N ARG A 134 -11.06 -20.98 -0.12
CA ARG A 134 -12.10 -20.63 -1.09
C ARG A 134 -12.87 -19.44 -0.53
N LEU A 135 -13.06 -18.41 -1.35
CA LEU A 135 -13.92 -17.28 -1.02
C LEU A 135 -15.37 -17.72 -1.24
N VAL A 136 -15.69 -18.10 -2.48
CA VAL A 136 -16.91 -18.83 -2.84
C VAL A 136 -16.70 -20.35 -2.64
N PRO A 137 -17.43 -21.05 -1.74
CA PRO A 137 -17.10 -22.42 -1.31
C PRO A 137 -17.02 -23.51 -2.40
N THR A 138 -17.73 -23.35 -3.51
CA THR A 138 -17.68 -24.29 -4.65
C THR A 138 -16.47 -24.09 -5.55
N LYS A 139 -15.87 -22.89 -5.55
CA LYS A 139 -14.85 -22.49 -6.52
C LYS A 139 -13.44 -22.56 -5.93
N PRO A 140 -12.44 -23.03 -6.69
CA PRO A 140 -11.06 -22.69 -6.40
C PRO A 140 -10.84 -21.20 -6.72
N PHE A 141 -10.61 -20.85 -7.98
CA PHE A 141 -10.40 -19.47 -8.42
C PHE A 141 -11.73 -18.72 -8.60
N VAL A 142 -11.74 -17.41 -8.30
CA VAL A 142 -12.91 -16.53 -8.48
C VAL A 142 -12.53 -15.22 -9.18
N VAL A 143 -13.44 -14.68 -9.97
CA VAL A 143 -13.32 -13.32 -10.53
C VAL A 143 -14.31 -12.39 -9.82
N ILE A 144 -13.80 -11.38 -9.11
CA ILE A 144 -14.61 -10.46 -8.30
C ILE A 144 -14.78 -9.12 -9.02
N TRP A 145 -16.01 -8.64 -9.12
CA TRP A 145 -16.37 -7.34 -9.70
C TRP A 145 -16.51 -6.29 -8.58
N ASN A 146 -15.48 -5.45 -8.44
CA ASN A 146 -15.40 -4.35 -7.46
C ASN A 146 -15.36 -3.00 -8.20
N VAL A 147 -16.39 -2.79 -9.01
CA VAL A 147 -16.50 -1.77 -10.05
C VAL A 147 -17.87 -1.07 -9.90
N PRO A 148 -17.97 0.27 -9.97
CA PRO A 148 -19.20 1.00 -9.65
C PRO A 148 -20.25 1.01 -10.79
N SER A 149 -20.79 -0.17 -11.11
CA SER A 149 -21.92 -0.40 -12.04
C SER A 149 -23.17 0.41 -11.72
N ILE A 150 -23.34 0.85 -10.46
CA ILE A 150 -24.45 1.70 -9.98
C ILE A 150 -24.61 3.02 -10.77
N GLY A 151 -23.58 3.44 -11.51
CA GLY A 151 -23.71 4.50 -12.51
C GLY A 151 -24.61 4.11 -13.68
N CYS A 152 -24.49 2.88 -14.17
CA CYS A 152 -25.27 2.30 -15.27
C CYS A 152 -26.66 1.81 -14.82
N ASP A 153 -26.80 1.28 -13.60
CA ASP A 153 -28.12 0.91 -13.05
C ASP A 153 -29.07 2.12 -13.03
N LYS A 154 -28.56 3.29 -12.60
CA LYS A 154 -29.27 4.58 -12.62
C LYS A 154 -29.60 5.11 -14.03
N ARG A 155 -29.10 4.44 -15.07
CA ARG A 155 -29.33 4.73 -16.50
C ARG A 155 -30.15 3.62 -17.18
N GLY A 156 -30.69 2.67 -16.42
CA GLY A 156 -31.47 1.52 -16.92
C GLY A 156 -30.64 0.42 -17.57
N ILE A 157 -29.32 0.38 -17.33
CA ILE A 157 -28.40 -0.60 -17.92
C ILE A 157 -27.80 -1.42 -16.79
N HIS A 158 -28.37 -2.61 -16.59
CA HIS A 158 -27.91 -3.58 -15.60
C HIS A 158 -26.88 -4.52 -16.20
N PHE A 159 -25.83 -4.85 -15.45
CA PHE A 159 -24.86 -5.88 -15.83
C PHE A 159 -25.28 -7.21 -15.21
N ASP A 160 -25.51 -8.22 -16.05
CA ASP A 160 -25.77 -9.58 -15.57
C ASP A 160 -24.47 -10.40 -15.53
N PHE A 161 -24.33 -11.14 -14.44
CA PHE A 161 -23.16 -11.93 -14.10
C PHE A 161 -23.49 -13.41 -13.80
N SER A 162 -24.78 -13.78 -13.67
CA SER A 162 -25.19 -15.14 -13.24
C SER A 162 -24.61 -16.23 -14.13
N ASP A 163 -24.68 -15.99 -15.44
CA ASP A 163 -24.32 -16.97 -16.46
C ASP A 163 -22.81 -17.11 -16.62
N PHE A 164 -22.03 -16.21 -16.03
CA PHE A 164 -20.58 -16.10 -16.22
C PHE A 164 -19.77 -16.44 -14.97
N GLY A 165 -20.41 -16.53 -13.81
CA GLY A 165 -19.74 -16.80 -12.53
C GLY A 165 -19.03 -15.60 -11.89
N ILE A 166 -19.01 -14.44 -12.57
CA ILE A 166 -18.43 -13.20 -12.05
C ILE A 166 -19.11 -12.85 -10.72
N THR A 167 -18.31 -12.69 -9.67
CA THR A 167 -18.77 -12.51 -8.29
C THR A 167 -18.86 -11.02 -7.98
N ALA A 168 -20.06 -10.44 -8.09
CA ALA A 168 -20.35 -9.07 -7.69
C ALA A 168 -20.93 -9.02 -6.27
N ASN A 169 -20.68 -7.93 -5.54
CA ASN A 169 -21.36 -7.67 -4.28
C ASN A 169 -22.87 -7.37 -4.52
N PRO A 170 -23.79 -7.83 -3.66
CA PRO A 170 -25.22 -7.62 -3.86
C PRO A 170 -25.61 -6.14 -4.02
N GLY A 171 -26.37 -5.82 -5.07
CA GLY A 171 -26.79 -4.45 -5.35
C GLY A 171 -25.65 -3.49 -5.69
N ASP A 172 -24.55 -4.00 -6.25
CA ASP A 172 -23.34 -3.25 -6.64
C ASP A 172 -22.69 -2.45 -5.49
N GLN A 173 -22.86 -2.94 -4.25
CA GLN A 173 -22.33 -2.26 -3.08
C GLN A 173 -20.81 -2.47 -2.95
N PHE A 174 -20.05 -1.40 -2.76
CA PHE A 174 -18.61 -1.46 -2.43
C PHE A 174 -18.28 -2.21 -1.12
N PHE A 175 -19.32 -2.57 -0.35
CA PHE A 175 -19.24 -3.37 0.86
C PHE A 175 -20.06 -4.65 0.65
N GLY A 176 -19.44 -5.82 0.80
CA GLY A 176 -20.12 -7.11 0.65
C GLY A 176 -19.31 -8.25 1.25
N LYS A 177 -19.81 -9.49 1.10
CA LYS A 177 -19.28 -10.67 1.80
C LYS A 177 -17.92 -11.13 1.28
N GLU A 178 -17.65 -10.94 -0.02
CA GLU A 178 -16.50 -11.53 -0.71
C GLU A 178 -15.30 -10.58 -0.79
N ASN A 179 -15.55 -9.30 -1.11
CA ASN A 179 -14.52 -8.25 -1.15
C ASN A 179 -15.10 -6.91 -0.68
N LEU A 180 -14.27 -6.14 0.01
CA LEU A 180 -14.61 -4.85 0.57
C LEU A 180 -13.36 -3.97 0.61
N ILE A 181 -13.42 -2.78 -0.01
CA ILE A 181 -12.29 -1.85 -0.10
C ILE A 181 -12.53 -0.59 0.73
N PHE A 182 -11.60 -0.31 1.64
CA PHE A 182 -11.64 0.85 2.53
C PHE A 182 -10.85 2.03 1.95
N TYR A 183 -11.50 2.86 1.13
CA TYR A 183 -10.91 4.13 0.62
C TYR A 183 -10.60 5.17 1.71
N ASN A 184 -11.24 5.08 2.88
CA ASN A 184 -11.11 6.05 3.98
C ASN A 184 -11.30 5.38 5.35
N ILE A 185 -10.31 4.61 5.81
CA ILE A 185 -10.29 4.02 7.17
C ILE A 185 -9.45 4.83 8.15
N GLY A 186 -9.95 5.00 9.38
CA GLY A 186 -9.29 5.78 10.41
C GLY A 186 -9.18 7.27 10.05
N ILE A 187 -8.14 7.91 10.56
CA ILE A 187 -7.65 9.22 10.09
C ILE A 187 -6.14 9.14 9.86
N PHE A 188 -5.72 8.54 8.73
CA PHE A 188 -4.31 8.51 8.36
C PHE A 188 -3.74 9.94 8.23
N PRO A 189 -2.53 10.22 8.76
CA PRO A 189 -1.82 11.46 8.52
C PRO A 189 -1.60 11.67 7.02
N ARG A 190 -2.03 12.81 6.48
CA ARG A 190 -1.82 13.14 5.05
C ARG A 190 -1.77 14.65 4.81
N ILE A 191 -1.10 15.04 3.73
CA ILE A 191 -1.09 16.41 3.21
C ILE A 191 -2.11 16.46 2.06
N ASN A 192 -3.17 17.26 2.22
CA ASN A 192 -4.16 17.47 1.17
C ASN A 192 -3.59 18.35 0.04
N LYS A 193 -4.25 18.40 -1.12
CA LYS A 193 -3.79 19.15 -2.32
C LYS A 193 -3.69 20.68 -2.11
N ASP A 194 -4.38 21.22 -1.12
CA ASP A 194 -4.33 22.62 -0.69
C ASP A 194 -3.23 22.90 0.36
N GLY A 195 -2.44 21.88 0.72
CA GLY A 195 -1.44 21.93 1.78
C GLY A 195 -1.99 21.75 3.20
N SER A 196 -3.31 21.57 3.38
CA SER A 196 -3.90 21.35 4.71
C SER A 196 -3.48 19.98 5.28
N LEU A 197 -3.20 19.95 6.59
CA LEU A 197 -2.61 18.80 7.27
C LEU A 197 -3.70 18.00 8.01
N VAL A 198 -4.05 16.83 7.50
CA VAL A 198 -4.92 15.88 8.22
C VAL A 198 -4.06 15.07 9.18
N ASN A 199 -4.50 14.98 10.43
CA ASN A 199 -3.82 14.26 11.53
C ASN A 199 -2.28 14.47 11.55
N GLY A 200 -1.83 15.73 11.62
CA GLY A 200 -0.40 16.08 11.66
C GLY A 200 0.33 16.07 10.30
N GLY A 201 -0.29 15.51 9.25
CA GLY A 201 0.19 15.53 7.87
C GLY A 201 1.25 14.49 7.52
N VAL A 202 2.15 14.16 8.45
CA VAL A 202 3.16 13.09 8.33
C VAL A 202 3.01 12.09 9.48
N PRO A 203 3.33 10.80 9.30
CA PRO A 203 3.06 9.77 10.30
C PRO A 203 3.67 10.05 11.69
N GLN A 204 4.89 10.60 11.77
CA GLN A 204 5.56 10.95 13.02
C GLN A 204 4.96 12.17 13.76
N GLN A 205 3.90 12.79 13.23
CA GLN A 205 3.13 13.86 13.90
C GLN A 205 1.65 13.49 14.10
N GLY A 206 1.23 12.29 13.69
CA GLY A 206 -0.15 11.85 13.83
C GLY A 206 -0.51 11.38 15.23
N ASP A 207 -1.74 11.63 15.64
CA ASP A 207 -2.37 10.94 16.76
C ASP A 207 -2.85 9.56 16.31
N LEU A 208 -2.08 8.54 16.70
CA LEU A 208 -2.38 7.13 16.46
C LEU A 208 -3.62 6.67 17.27
N ALA A 209 -3.86 7.22 18.46
CA ALA A 209 -4.98 6.80 19.30
C ALA A 209 -6.32 7.26 18.71
N SER A 210 -6.41 8.53 18.31
CA SER A 210 -7.59 9.05 17.60
C SER A 210 -7.79 8.38 16.23
N HIS A 211 -6.70 8.03 15.54
CA HIS A 211 -6.77 7.22 14.33
C HIS A 211 -7.39 5.84 14.59
N LEU A 212 -6.85 5.06 15.54
CA LEU A 212 -7.33 3.70 15.82
C LEU A 212 -8.75 3.68 16.39
N ALA A 213 -9.16 4.72 17.13
CA ALA A 213 -10.54 4.90 17.56
C ALA A 213 -11.50 5.02 16.36
N LYS A 214 -11.13 5.79 15.31
CA LYS A 214 -11.93 5.85 14.08
C LYS A 214 -11.84 4.56 13.25
N VAL A 215 -10.70 3.86 13.23
CA VAL A 215 -10.61 2.51 12.60
C VAL A 215 -11.66 1.55 13.21
N VAL A 216 -11.85 1.56 14.54
CA VAL A 216 -12.92 0.77 15.17
C VAL A 216 -14.29 1.13 14.61
N THR A 217 -14.66 2.40 14.64
CA THR A 217 -15.96 2.89 14.14
C THR A 217 -16.19 2.50 12.68
N ASP A 218 -15.20 2.74 11.81
CA ASP A 218 -15.28 2.47 10.38
C ASP A 218 -15.43 0.97 10.09
N THR A 219 -14.61 0.12 10.71
CA THR A 219 -14.70 -1.34 10.51
C THR A 219 -16.01 -1.91 11.05
N THR A 220 -16.50 -1.45 12.21
CA THR A 220 -17.79 -1.95 12.75
C THR A 220 -18.99 -1.46 11.95
N THR A 221 -18.89 -0.30 11.28
CA THR A 221 -19.96 0.24 10.43
C THR A 221 -19.97 -0.41 9.05
N SER A 222 -18.82 -0.51 8.39
CA SER A 222 -18.71 -1.07 7.04
C SER A 222 -18.77 -2.59 6.98
N ILE A 223 -18.44 -3.27 8.09
CA ILE A 223 -18.52 -4.74 8.20
C ILE A 223 -19.36 -5.10 9.44
N PRO A 224 -20.70 -4.99 9.43
CA PRO A 224 -21.51 -5.29 10.61
C PRO A 224 -21.35 -6.73 11.11
N ASP A 225 -21.19 -7.68 10.19
CA ASP A 225 -20.95 -9.09 10.50
C ASP A 225 -19.56 -9.31 11.10
N VAL A 226 -19.51 -9.88 12.31
CA VAL A 226 -18.27 -10.23 13.02
C VAL A 226 -17.60 -11.47 12.40
N GLY A 227 -18.39 -12.36 11.79
CA GLY A 227 -17.96 -13.60 11.14
C GLY A 227 -17.48 -13.44 9.69
N PHE A 228 -17.31 -12.21 9.21
CA PHE A 228 -16.84 -11.89 7.85
C PHE A 228 -15.59 -12.70 7.45
N THR A 229 -15.69 -13.40 6.32
CA THR A 229 -14.63 -14.24 5.71
C THR A 229 -14.08 -13.69 4.39
N GLY A 230 -14.45 -12.48 3.99
CA GLY A 230 -14.03 -11.88 2.72
C GLY A 230 -12.66 -11.21 2.75
N ALA A 231 -12.28 -10.62 1.63
CA ALA A 231 -11.14 -9.72 1.51
C ALA A 231 -11.48 -8.32 2.06
N GLY A 232 -10.80 -7.91 3.12
CA GLY A 232 -10.85 -6.56 3.70
C GLY A 232 -9.65 -5.73 3.26
N VAL A 233 -9.77 -5.06 2.12
CA VAL A 233 -8.67 -4.36 1.45
C VAL A 233 -8.53 -2.96 2.02
N LEU A 234 -7.36 -2.62 2.56
CA LEU A 234 -7.05 -1.29 3.08
C LEU A 234 -6.45 -0.45 1.94
N ASP A 235 -7.21 0.51 1.42
CA ASP A 235 -6.71 1.40 0.36
C ASP A 235 -6.16 2.70 0.96
N PHE A 236 -4.83 2.83 0.88
CA PHE A 236 -4.11 3.97 1.44
C PHE A 236 -2.89 4.31 0.58
N GLU A 237 -3.06 5.29 -0.31
CA GLU A 237 -2.01 5.75 -1.23
C GLU A 237 -1.40 7.12 -0.86
N SER A 238 -1.72 7.70 0.31
CA SER A 238 -1.28 9.08 0.60
C SER A 238 0.24 9.23 0.79
N TRP A 239 0.91 8.22 1.34
CA TRP A 239 2.37 8.08 1.43
C TRP A 239 2.72 6.59 1.53
N ARG A 240 3.99 6.23 1.30
CA ARG A 240 4.47 4.84 1.32
C ARG A 240 5.33 4.57 2.56
N PRO A 241 5.31 3.34 3.11
CA PRO A 241 6.00 3.04 4.38
C PRO A 241 7.53 3.01 4.32
N LYS A 242 8.13 3.15 3.13
CA LYS A 242 9.59 3.21 2.93
C LYS A 242 9.95 4.56 2.32
N TRP A 243 10.86 5.30 2.94
CA TRP A 243 11.20 6.67 2.58
C TRP A 243 11.60 6.83 1.11
N GLU A 244 12.43 5.92 0.60
CA GLU A 244 12.93 6.00 -0.79
C GLU A 244 11.85 5.78 -1.86
N THR A 245 10.66 5.30 -1.49
CA THR A 245 9.55 5.10 -2.43
C THR A 245 8.58 6.27 -2.49
N ASP A 246 8.72 7.29 -1.63
CA ASP A 246 7.98 8.57 -1.69
C ASP A 246 8.59 9.54 -2.72
N TYR A 247 8.71 9.08 -3.96
CA TYR A 247 9.17 9.86 -5.11
C TYR A 247 8.04 10.67 -5.79
N SER A 248 8.42 11.50 -6.78
CA SER A 248 7.50 12.39 -7.52
C SER A 248 6.66 13.25 -6.57
N ALA A 249 5.33 13.28 -6.70
CA ALA A 249 4.45 14.10 -5.86
C ALA A 249 4.53 13.77 -4.36
N LEU A 250 5.03 12.58 -3.98
CA LEU A 250 5.17 12.17 -2.57
C LEU A 250 6.41 12.77 -1.89
N ARG A 251 7.32 13.43 -2.63
CA ARG A 251 8.45 14.19 -2.05
C ARG A 251 8.01 15.25 -1.02
N ILE A 252 6.74 15.67 -1.02
CA ILE A 252 6.16 16.56 0.00
C ILE A 252 6.25 15.99 1.43
N TYR A 253 6.14 14.67 1.60
CA TYR A 253 6.24 14.01 2.91
C TYR A 253 7.68 13.97 3.41
N GLN A 254 8.64 13.73 2.50
CA GLN A 254 10.07 13.84 2.77
C GLN A 254 10.45 15.27 3.19
N ALA A 255 10.03 16.27 2.42
CA ALA A 255 10.30 17.69 2.70
C ALA A 255 9.70 18.15 4.04
N LYS A 256 8.44 17.78 4.32
CA LYS A 256 7.77 18.07 5.59
C LYS A 256 8.49 17.41 6.79
N SER A 257 8.96 16.18 6.61
CA SER A 257 9.71 15.43 7.64
C SER A 257 11.06 16.09 7.96
N ILE A 258 11.81 16.51 6.93
CA ILE A 258 13.08 17.24 7.09
C ILE A 258 12.85 18.59 7.80
N ALA A 259 11.81 19.32 7.43
CA ALA A 259 11.47 20.60 8.08
C ALA A 259 11.16 20.43 9.57
N LEU A 260 10.45 19.36 9.95
CA LEU A 260 10.16 19.04 11.35
C LEU A 260 11.42 18.72 12.15
N VAL A 261 12.37 17.93 11.60
CA VAL A 261 13.64 17.64 12.29
C VAL A 261 14.49 18.91 12.45
N LYS A 262 14.51 19.81 11.45
CA LYS A 262 15.15 21.14 11.58
C LYS A 262 14.50 22.00 12.66
N GLN A 263 13.18 21.93 12.82
CA GLN A 263 12.45 22.62 13.89
C GLN A 263 12.71 22.01 15.29
N GLN A 264 12.82 20.68 15.38
CA GLN A 264 13.15 19.95 16.61
C GLN A 264 14.61 20.20 17.06
N HIS A 265 15.52 20.38 16.10
CA HIS A 265 16.96 20.54 16.34
C HIS A 265 17.56 21.78 15.64
N PRO A 266 17.23 23.02 16.08
CA PRO A 266 17.68 24.26 15.40
C PRO A 266 19.20 24.48 15.36
N THR A 267 19.97 23.71 16.15
CA THR A 267 21.44 23.76 16.18
C THR A 267 22.11 22.72 15.29
N TRP A 268 21.36 21.81 14.65
CA TRP A 268 21.94 20.82 13.74
C TRP A 268 22.19 21.45 12.36
N THR A 269 23.46 21.59 12.00
CA THR A 269 23.91 22.08 10.68
C THR A 269 24.21 20.95 9.69
N ASN A 270 24.39 19.71 10.17
CA ASN A 270 24.68 18.55 9.34
C ASN A 270 23.40 18.02 8.65
N ASN A 271 23.23 18.33 7.37
CA ASN A 271 22.07 17.87 6.58
C ASN A 271 21.95 16.33 6.54
N THR A 272 23.04 15.57 6.51
CA THR A 272 22.99 14.10 6.51
C THR A 272 22.39 13.56 7.81
N GLN A 273 22.76 14.16 8.95
CA GLN A 273 22.20 13.82 10.26
C GLN A 273 20.69 14.16 10.35
N ILE A 274 20.29 15.32 9.81
CA ILE A 274 18.89 15.76 9.74
C ILE A 274 18.06 14.80 8.87
N VAL A 275 18.57 14.41 7.71
CA VAL A 275 17.87 13.48 6.80
C VAL A 275 17.78 12.08 7.41
N ALA A 276 18.84 11.57 8.04
CA ALA A 276 18.82 10.27 8.71
C ALA A 276 17.78 10.20 9.84
N GLU A 277 17.67 11.25 10.66
CA GLU A 277 16.62 11.31 11.70
C GLU A 277 15.22 11.49 11.08
N ALA A 278 15.08 12.22 9.97
CA ALA A 278 13.80 12.38 9.27
C ALA A 278 13.29 11.05 8.68
N ILE A 279 14.17 10.27 8.04
CA ILE A 279 13.90 8.90 7.57
C ILE A 279 13.44 8.04 8.74
N LYS A 280 14.23 8.01 9.82
CA LYS A 280 13.97 7.21 11.02
C LYS A 280 12.62 7.53 11.65
N GLN A 281 12.30 8.81 11.85
CA GLN A 281 11.01 9.22 12.42
C GLN A 281 9.85 8.83 11.49
N PHE A 282 9.98 9.11 10.19
CA PHE A 282 8.96 8.81 9.20
C PHE A 282 8.66 7.30 9.09
N GLU A 283 9.66 6.46 8.83
CA GLU A 283 9.46 5.01 8.69
C GLU A 283 8.98 4.35 10.00
N THR A 284 9.41 4.85 11.16
CA THR A 284 8.88 4.39 12.47
C THR A 284 7.40 4.70 12.60
N GLY A 285 6.99 5.94 12.33
CA GLY A 285 5.58 6.34 12.41
C GLY A 285 4.72 5.62 11.37
N ALA A 286 5.21 5.48 10.14
CA ALA A 286 4.51 4.79 9.06
C ALA A 286 4.19 3.34 9.44
N ARG A 287 5.16 2.66 10.05
CA ARG A 287 5.00 1.33 10.63
C ARG A 287 4.04 1.29 11.82
N GLU A 288 4.12 2.25 12.76
CA GLU A 288 3.17 2.34 13.89
C GLU A 288 1.71 2.46 13.38
N PHE A 289 1.46 3.28 12.36
CA PHE A 289 0.12 3.47 11.79
C PHE A 289 -0.38 2.27 10.97
N MET A 290 0.42 1.72 10.05
CA MET A 290 -0.03 0.62 9.19
C MET A 290 -0.22 -0.69 9.96
N LEU A 291 0.69 -1.04 10.88
CA LEU A 291 0.49 -2.20 11.75
C LEU A 291 -0.66 -2.01 12.74
N GLY A 292 -0.77 -0.83 13.36
CA GLY A 292 -1.89 -0.54 14.25
C GLY A 292 -3.24 -0.71 13.57
N THR A 293 -3.36 -0.31 12.30
CA THR A 293 -4.56 -0.51 11.48
C THR A 293 -4.84 -2.00 11.25
N LEU A 294 -3.86 -2.75 10.73
CA LEU A 294 -3.99 -4.19 10.45
C LEU A 294 -4.36 -4.99 11.71
N ASP A 295 -3.65 -4.75 12.81
CA ASP A 295 -3.96 -5.35 14.12
C ASP A 295 -5.39 -5.03 14.55
N LYS A 296 -5.86 -3.80 14.34
CA LYS A 296 -7.20 -3.38 14.77
C LYS A 296 -8.31 -4.00 13.93
N VAL A 297 -8.18 -4.03 12.60
CA VAL A 297 -9.20 -4.64 11.74
C VAL A 297 -9.26 -6.17 11.94
N ARG A 298 -8.10 -6.84 12.08
CA ARG A 298 -8.02 -8.28 12.36
C ARG A 298 -8.54 -8.64 13.76
N GLN A 299 -8.35 -7.78 14.77
CA GLN A 299 -8.96 -7.98 16.10
C GLN A 299 -10.49 -7.86 16.07
N LEU A 300 -11.06 -7.05 15.17
CA LEU A 300 -12.50 -6.88 15.04
C LEU A 300 -13.14 -7.97 14.16
N ARG A 301 -12.45 -8.42 13.12
CA ARG A 301 -12.94 -9.38 12.11
C ARG A 301 -11.90 -10.49 11.91
N PRO A 302 -11.74 -11.41 12.88
CA PRO A 302 -10.61 -12.35 12.91
C PRO A 302 -10.61 -13.39 11.78
N SER A 303 -11.77 -13.65 11.16
CA SER A 303 -11.92 -14.55 10.02
C SER A 303 -11.71 -13.86 8.66
N GLY A 304 -11.64 -12.52 8.63
CA GLY A 304 -11.46 -11.75 7.39
C GLY A 304 -10.00 -11.66 6.99
N TYR A 305 -9.75 -11.54 5.69
CA TYR A 305 -8.40 -11.49 5.12
C TYR A 305 -8.04 -10.03 4.86
N PHE A 306 -7.10 -9.48 5.64
CA PHE A 306 -6.76 -8.06 5.61
C PHE A 306 -5.33 -7.81 5.12
N GLY A 307 -5.18 -6.76 4.32
CA GLY A 307 -3.92 -6.32 3.72
C GLY A 307 -4.10 -5.00 2.98
N TYR A 308 -3.00 -4.40 2.53
CA TYR A 308 -3.04 -3.13 1.81
C TYR A 308 -3.13 -3.31 0.29
N TYR A 309 -3.96 -2.48 -0.34
CA TYR A 309 -4.01 -2.36 -1.79
C TYR A 309 -2.62 -2.00 -2.37
N GLY A 310 -2.24 -2.67 -3.46
CA GLY A 310 -0.96 -2.48 -4.11
C GLY A 310 0.23 -3.19 -3.46
N PHE A 311 0.03 -3.93 -2.35
CA PHE A 311 1.12 -4.62 -1.63
C PHE A 311 1.05 -6.16 -1.79
N PRO A 312 2.18 -6.83 -2.10
CA PRO A 312 3.51 -6.27 -2.38
C PRO A 312 3.54 -5.49 -3.69
N SER A 313 4.25 -4.36 -3.67
CA SER A 313 4.42 -3.53 -4.87
C SER A 313 5.66 -3.95 -5.64
N CYS A 314 5.61 -3.73 -6.95
CA CYS A 314 6.81 -3.55 -7.75
C CYS A 314 7.48 -2.21 -7.38
N TRP A 315 8.81 -2.15 -7.31
CA TRP A 315 9.55 -0.93 -6.97
C TRP A 315 10.54 -0.53 -8.06
N GLY A 316 10.04 0.25 -9.02
CA GLY A 316 10.81 0.94 -10.05
C GLY A 316 10.14 2.27 -10.42
N VAL A 317 10.90 3.19 -11.01
CA VAL A 317 10.36 4.41 -11.63
C VAL A 317 10.00 4.05 -13.08
N PRO A 318 8.75 4.25 -13.53
CA PRO A 318 8.38 4.02 -14.93
C PRO A 318 9.22 4.90 -15.87
N LYS A 319 9.78 4.29 -16.92
CA LYS A 319 10.42 5.00 -18.04
C LYS A 319 9.55 4.76 -19.27
N ALA A 320 8.90 5.83 -19.76
CA ALA A 320 7.82 5.71 -20.75
C ALA A 320 6.76 4.69 -20.32
N ALA A 321 6.11 4.01 -21.28
CA ALA A 321 5.03 3.05 -21.04
C ALA A 321 5.47 1.70 -20.42
N GLU A 322 6.74 1.54 -20.03
CA GLU A 322 7.21 0.30 -19.40
C GLU A 322 7.06 0.32 -17.88
N ILE A 323 6.32 -0.66 -17.35
CA ILE A 323 6.28 -1.00 -15.92
C ILE A 323 7.58 -1.73 -15.57
N VAL A 324 8.68 -0.98 -15.45
CA VAL A 324 9.99 -1.53 -15.11
C VAL A 324 9.96 -2.09 -13.70
N CYS A 325 10.21 -3.40 -13.56
CA CYS A 325 10.34 -4.06 -12.27
C CYS A 325 11.78 -4.60 -12.05
N PRO A 326 12.69 -3.79 -11.44
CA PRO A 326 14.04 -4.22 -11.12
C PRO A 326 13.98 -5.17 -9.92
N ALA A 327 14.25 -6.46 -10.17
CA ALA A 327 14.08 -7.51 -9.18
C ALA A 327 14.89 -7.25 -7.90
N ALA A 328 16.15 -6.82 -7.99
CA ALA A 328 16.98 -6.57 -6.82
C ALA A 328 16.45 -5.42 -5.92
N VAL A 329 16.00 -4.31 -6.52
CA VAL A 329 15.42 -3.16 -5.78
C VAL A 329 14.08 -3.55 -5.16
N THR A 330 13.24 -4.25 -5.93
CA THR A 330 11.92 -4.70 -5.51
C THR A 330 12.02 -5.68 -4.33
N THR A 331 12.83 -6.73 -4.46
CA THR A 331 13.11 -7.72 -3.41
C THR A 331 13.60 -7.05 -2.13
N ARG A 332 14.56 -6.11 -2.23
CA ARG A 332 15.12 -5.41 -1.06
C ARG A 332 14.05 -4.62 -0.32
N ILE A 333 13.26 -3.81 -1.03
CA ILE A 333 12.27 -2.93 -0.40
C ILE A 333 11.12 -3.75 0.20
N ASN A 334 10.68 -4.84 -0.46
CA ASN A 334 9.69 -5.73 0.12
C ASN A 334 10.23 -6.56 1.29
N ASP A 335 11.53 -6.88 1.32
CA ASP A 335 12.15 -7.52 2.49
C ASP A 335 12.24 -6.55 3.70
N ASP A 336 12.59 -5.28 3.46
CA ASP A 336 12.50 -4.20 4.46
C ASP A 336 11.06 -4.01 5.00
N LEU A 337 10.06 -4.26 4.14
CA LEU A 337 8.63 -4.25 4.46
C LEU A 337 8.08 -5.61 4.93
N GLY A 338 8.94 -6.59 5.24
CA GLY A 338 8.53 -7.91 5.73
C GLY A 338 7.54 -7.87 6.91
N TRP A 339 7.66 -6.85 7.76
CA TRP A 339 6.73 -6.59 8.87
C TRP A 339 5.29 -6.33 8.41
N LEU A 340 5.08 -5.71 7.25
CA LEU A 340 3.75 -5.41 6.70
C LEU A 340 3.07 -6.69 6.22
N PHE A 341 3.84 -7.57 5.58
CA PHE A 341 3.38 -8.85 5.05
C PHE A 341 3.06 -9.84 6.18
N THR A 342 3.91 -9.95 7.21
CA THR A 342 3.60 -10.72 8.43
C THR A 342 2.47 -10.09 9.27
N GLY A 343 2.25 -8.77 9.17
CA GLY A 343 1.10 -8.09 9.75
C GLY A 343 -0.21 -8.29 8.98
N SER A 344 -0.14 -8.72 7.73
CA SER A 344 -1.29 -8.98 6.85
C SER A 344 -1.72 -10.44 6.93
N ASN A 345 -2.95 -10.72 6.48
CA ASN A 345 -3.43 -12.08 6.17
C ASN A 345 -4.19 -12.13 4.84
N GLY A 346 -3.98 -11.14 3.96
CA GLY A 346 -4.33 -11.15 2.54
C GLY A 346 -3.32 -10.29 1.76
N LEU A 347 -3.03 -10.64 0.51
CA LEU A 347 -2.10 -9.91 -0.36
C LEU A 347 -2.82 -9.39 -1.61
N TYR A 348 -2.61 -8.11 -1.94
CA TYR A 348 -3.40 -7.38 -2.94
C TYR A 348 -2.51 -6.61 -3.94
N PRO A 349 -1.61 -7.28 -4.67
CA PRO A 349 -0.73 -6.63 -5.63
C PRO A 349 -1.53 -6.01 -6.78
N ARG A 350 -1.10 -4.84 -7.28
CA ARG A 350 -1.74 -4.18 -8.43
C ARG A 350 -1.09 -4.63 -9.74
N ILE A 351 -1.89 -5.21 -10.63
CA ILE A 351 -1.47 -5.72 -11.96
C ILE A 351 -2.11 -4.94 -13.12
N TYR A 352 -2.37 -3.64 -12.93
CA TYR A 352 -2.90 -2.77 -13.99
C TYR A 352 -1.84 -2.53 -15.08
N PHE A 353 -2.26 -2.51 -16.34
CA PHE A 353 -1.43 -2.20 -17.50
C PHE A 353 -2.23 -1.50 -18.60
N ASP A 354 -1.53 -0.95 -19.59
CA ASP A 354 -2.13 -0.36 -20.78
C ASP A 354 -1.99 -1.34 -21.97
N PRO A 355 -3.08 -1.86 -22.58
CA PRO A 355 -3.02 -2.80 -23.70
C PRO A 355 -2.47 -2.18 -24.99
N ALA A 356 -2.40 -0.84 -25.05
CA ALA A 356 -1.70 -0.14 -26.13
C ALA A 356 -0.15 -0.17 -25.99
N ALA A 357 0.39 -0.65 -24.87
CA ALA A 357 1.82 -0.81 -24.66
C ALA A 357 2.35 -2.12 -25.30
N ASN A 358 3.67 -2.32 -25.27
CA ASN A 358 4.26 -3.56 -25.82
C ASN A 358 3.85 -4.78 -24.97
N HIS A 359 3.03 -5.66 -25.54
CA HIS A 359 2.48 -6.84 -24.86
C HIS A 359 3.56 -7.73 -24.20
N THR A 360 4.75 -7.89 -24.80
CA THR A 360 5.85 -8.66 -24.21
C THR A 360 6.43 -7.96 -22.97
N SER A 361 6.64 -6.64 -23.01
CA SER A 361 7.07 -5.86 -21.84
C SER A 361 6.00 -5.87 -20.73
N VAL A 362 4.72 -5.80 -21.09
CA VAL A 362 3.58 -5.89 -20.15
C VAL A 362 3.52 -7.26 -19.48
N HIS A 363 3.48 -8.36 -20.24
CA HIS A 363 3.51 -9.73 -19.71
C HIS A 363 4.70 -9.93 -18.75
N ASN A 364 5.89 -9.46 -19.15
CA ASN A 364 7.09 -9.54 -18.32
C ASN A 364 6.98 -8.72 -17.03
N ALA A 365 6.27 -7.58 -17.02
CA ALA A 365 6.01 -6.79 -15.82
C ALA A 365 5.00 -7.48 -14.89
N ILE A 366 3.89 -8.00 -15.43
CA ILE A 366 2.87 -8.72 -14.64
C ILE A 366 3.46 -9.97 -14.00
N ARG A 367 4.20 -10.80 -14.75
CA ARG A 367 4.92 -11.95 -14.18
C ARG A 367 5.94 -11.55 -13.10
N ARG A 368 6.58 -10.37 -13.19
CA ARG A 368 7.50 -9.90 -12.13
C ARG A 368 6.75 -9.52 -10.84
N ILE A 369 5.59 -8.88 -10.95
CA ILE A 369 4.71 -8.57 -9.82
C ILE A 369 4.21 -9.85 -9.15
N LEU A 370 3.75 -10.82 -9.93
CA LEU A 370 3.21 -12.10 -9.44
C LEU A 370 4.31 -12.99 -8.84
N ASN A 371 5.48 -13.09 -9.48
CA ASN A 371 6.66 -13.77 -8.93
C ASN A 371 7.09 -13.19 -7.58
N GLU A 372 7.15 -11.86 -7.47
CA GLU A 372 7.47 -11.21 -6.20
C GLU A 372 6.38 -11.48 -5.15
N THR A 373 5.11 -11.53 -5.56
CA THR A 373 4.00 -11.85 -4.64
C THR A 373 4.11 -13.27 -4.11
N ALA A 374 4.39 -14.26 -4.95
CA ALA A 374 4.62 -15.64 -4.53
C ALA A 374 5.84 -15.77 -3.59
N ARG A 375 6.93 -15.02 -3.87
CA ARG A 375 8.12 -14.96 -3.01
C ARG A 375 7.81 -14.38 -1.63
N VAL A 376 7.06 -13.28 -1.58
CA VAL A 376 6.66 -12.55 -0.35
C VAL A 376 5.64 -13.35 0.46
N GLN A 377 4.67 -14.00 -0.19
CA GLN A 377 3.74 -14.95 0.44
C GLN A 377 4.53 -16.01 1.21
N ALA A 378 5.40 -16.73 0.51
CA ALA A 378 6.24 -17.78 1.08
C ALA A 378 7.20 -17.28 2.18
N LYS A 379 7.79 -16.09 2.02
CA LYS A 379 8.78 -15.58 2.98
C LYS A 379 8.19 -15.00 4.27
N PHE A 380 7.01 -14.37 4.20
CA PHE A 380 6.50 -13.52 5.29
C PHE A 380 5.04 -13.78 5.72
N SER A 381 4.23 -14.40 4.86
CA SER A 381 2.76 -14.49 5.06
C SER A 381 2.24 -15.92 5.23
N GLY A 382 3.05 -16.93 4.89
CA GLY A 382 2.63 -18.34 4.78
C GLY A 382 1.88 -18.62 3.47
N LEU A 383 2.02 -19.83 2.93
CA LEU A 383 1.37 -20.22 1.66
C LEU A 383 -0.17 -20.27 1.75
N ASN A 384 -0.71 -20.31 2.96
CA ASN A 384 -2.14 -20.23 3.26
C ASN A 384 -2.73 -18.81 3.22
N THR A 385 -1.92 -17.76 3.08
CA THR A 385 -2.44 -16.40 2.91
C THR A 385 -3.00 -16.24 1.49
N PRO A 386 -4.29 -15.86 1.32
CA PRO A 386 -4.87 -15.62 0.01
C PRO A 386 -4.21 -14.43 -0.71
N ILE A 387 -3.96 -14.60 -2.00
CA ILE A 387 -3.55 -13.54 -2.92
C ILE A 387 -4.76 -13.19 -3.80
N LEU A 388 -5.12 -11.91 -3.88
CA LEU A 388 -6.12 -11.39 -4.80
C LEU A 388 -5.53 -10.19 -5.55
N PRO A 389 -4.92 -10.38 -6.74
CA PRO A 389 -4.40 -9.27 -7.52
C PRO A 389 -5.53 -8.32 -7.93
N TYR A 390 -5.25 -7.02 -7.88
CA TYR A 390 -6.14 -5.99 -8.41
C TYR A 390 -5.83 -5.75 -9.88
N ALA A 391 -6.81 -6.00 -10.74
CA ALA A 391 -6.76 -5.85 -12.19
C ALA A 391 -7.76 -4.77 -12.68
N ILE A 392 -7.62 -4.41 -13.95
CA ILE A 392 -8.62 -3.65 -14.73
C ILE A 392 -9.00 -4.49 -15.96
N PHE A 393 -10.15 -4.22 -16.56
CA PHE A 393 -10.66 -4.90 -17.76
C PHE A 393 -10.68 -3.97 -19.01
N GLN A 394 -10.26 -2.71 -18.83
CA GLN A 394 -10.17 -1.71 -19.89
C GLN A 394 -9.19 -0.59 -19.51
N SER A 395 -8.54 0.01 -20.51
CA SER A 395 -7.68 1.20 -20.40
C SER A 395 -8.26 2.32 -21.28
N GLY A 396 -8.74 3.40 -20.66
CA GLY A 396 -9.52 4.42 -21.38
C GLY A 396 -10.72 3.78 -22.07
N ASN A 397 -10.75 3.85 -23.41
CA ASN A 397 -11.79 3.24 -24.26
C ASN A 397 -11.42 1.84 -24.80
N HIS A 398 -10.23 1.32 -24.47
CA HIS A 398 -9.73 0.03 -24.94
C HIS A 398 -10.10 -1.07 -23.94
N PHE A 399 -11.16 -1.82 -24.24
CA PHE A 399 -11.47 -3.06 -23.56
C PHE A 399 -10.37 -4.12 -23.80
N PHE A 400 -10.11 -4.94 -22.79
CA PHE A 400 -9.10 -5.99 -22.84
C PHE A 400 -9.52 -7.12 -23.78
N ASP A 401 -8.65 -7.50 -24.71
CA ASP A 401 -8.89 -8.66 -25.58
C ASP A 401 -8.58 -9.99 -24.86
N LYS A 402 -8.62 -11.12 -25.57
CA LYS A 402 -8.32 -12.42 -24.94
C LYS A 402 -6.89 -12.49 -24.38
N SER A 403 -5.91 -11.91 -25.07
CA SER A 403 -4.51 -11.89 -24.66
C SER A 403 -4.32 -11.01 -23.43
N ASP A 404 -4.98 -9.85 -23.38
CA ASP A 404 -5.00 -9.00 -22.19
C ASP A 404 -5.67 -9.71 -20.99
N LEU A 405 -6.77 -10.43 -21.22
CA LEU A 405 -7.44 -11.22 -20.18
C LEU A 405 -6.60 -12.43 -19.72
N ASP A 406 -5.75 -12.99 -20.58
CA ASP A 406 -4.76 -14.00 -20.18
C ASP A 406 -3.75 -13.41 -19.16
N LEU A 407 -3.37 -12.12 -19.28
CA LEU A 407 -2.54 -11.42 -18.30
C LEU A 407 -3.30 -11.01 -17.04
N ALA A 408 -4.54 -10.53 -17.20
CA ALA A 408 -5.35 -9.98 -16.11
C ALA A 408 -6.00 -11.05 -15.22
N ILE A 409 -6.36 -12.22 -15.78
CA ILE A 409 -7.11 -13.28 -15.07
C ILE A 409 -6.31 -14.59 -15.04
N ARG A 410 -5.86 -15.11 -16.20
CA ARG A 410 -5.29 -16.47 -16.27
C ARG A 410 -3.94 -16.58 -15.60
N GLU A 411 -3.03 -15.63 -15.80
CA GLU A 411 -1.71 -15.66 -15.16
C GLU A 411 -1.79 -15.60 -13.61
N PRO A 412 -2.66 -14.77 -12.99
CA PRO A 412 -3.04 -14.89 -11.58
C PRO A 412 -3.61 -16.26 -11.17
N ALA A 413 -4.48 -16.86 -11.99
CA ALA A 413 -5.07 -18.15 -11.69
C ALA A 413 -4.04 -19.29 -11.76
N ASP A 414 -3.12 -19.25 -12.74
CA ASP A 414 -1.97 -20.15 -12.87
C ASP A 414 -1.02 -20.07 -11.67
N MET A 415 -0.85 -18.89 -11.07
CA MET A 415 -0.11 -18.71 -9.81
C MET A 415 -0.80 -19.38 -8.60
N GLY A 416 -2.06 -19.80 -8.73
CA GLY A 416 -2.84 -20.32 -7.61
C GLY A 416 -3.39 -19.22 -6.70
N ALA A 417 -3.62 -18.01 -7.23
CA ALA A 417 -4.28 -16.94 -6.50
C ALA A 417 -5.66 -17.39 -5.95
N ALA A 418 -6.14 -16.73 -4.90
CA ALA A 418 -7.48 -16.96 -4.37
C ALA A 418 -8.56 -16.57 -5.40
N GLY A 419 -8.33 -15.44 -6.07
CA GLY A 419 -9.11 -14.90 -7.16
C GLY A 419 -8.39 -13.69 -7.77
N VAL A 420 -9.11 -12.92 -8.59
CA VAL A 420 -8.72 -11.59 -9.05
C VAL A 420 -9.83 -10.59 -8.73
N VAL A 421 -9.48 -9.35 -8.38
CA VAL A 421 -10.45 -8.27 -8.19
C VAL A 421 -10.33 -7.30 -9.37
N PHE A 422 -11.38 -7.21 -10.18
CA PHE A 422 -11.51 -6.12 -11.14
C PHE A 422 -11.93 -4.84 -10.42
N TRP A 423 -11.21 -3.76 -10.68
CA TRP A 423 -11.55 -2.41 -10.25
C TRP A 423 -11.84 -1.50 -11.45
N GLY A 424 -12.64 -0.45 -11.22
CA GLY A 424 -12.92 0.57 -12.22
C GLY A 424 -13.24 1.92 -11.56
N SER A 425 -12.91 3.00 -12.26
CA SER A 425 -13.22 4.36 -11.81
C SER A 425 -14.68 4.70 -12.08
N SER A 426 -15.35 5.38 -11.15
CA SER A 426 -16.73 5.89 -11.35
C SER A 426 -16.85 6.86 -12.55
N ALA A 427 -15.74 7.42 -13.03
CA ALA A 427 -15.68 8.20 -14.26
C ALA A 427 -15.95 7.39 -15.55
N MET A 428 -15.99 6.06 -15.49
CA MET A 428 -16.22 5.16 -16.65
C MET A 428 -17.70 4.75 -16.81
N PHE A 429 -18.58 5.19 -15.91
CA PHE A 429 -19.99 4.75 -15.80
C PHE A 429 -20.94 5.96 -15.85
N HIS A 430 -20.58 6.98 -16.64
CA HIS A 430 -21.23 8.29 -16.61
C HIS A 430 -22.04 8.61 -17.88
N LEU A 431 -21.77 7.96 -19.00
CA LEU A 431 -22.54 8.07 -20.25
C LEU A 431 -23.31 6.77 -20.52
N HIS A 432 -24.54 6.90 -21.05
CA HIS A 432 -25.36 5.74 -21.42
C HIS A 432 -24.67 4.84 -22.48
N GLY A 433 -23.92 5.43 -23.41
CA GLY A 433 -23.13 4.69 -24.40
C GLY A 433 -21.94 3.90 -23.81
N GLU A 434 -21.27 4.42 -22.78
CA GLU A 434 -20.23 3.68 -22.05
C GLU A 434 -20.83 2.43 -21.42
N CYS A 435 -21.94 2.60 -20.71
CA CYS A 435 -22.68 1.52 -20.07
C CYS A 435 -23.12 0.43 -21.05
N LEU A 436 -23.65 0.78 -22.24
CA LEU A 436 -24.02 -0.20 -23.27
C LEU A 436 -22.80 -0.95 -23.81
N ASN A 437 -21.67 -0.25 -24.03
CA ASN A 437 -20.44 -0.88 -24.49
C ASN A 437 -19.87 -1.85 -23.45
N ILE A 438 -19.90 -1.49 -22.17
CA ILE A 438 -19.47 -2.34 -21.05
C ILE A 438 -20.39 -3.56 -20.91
N GLN A 439 -21.72 -3.37 -20.96
CA GLN A 439 -22.70 -4.46 -20.91
C GLN A 439 -22.47 -5.46 -22.07
N LYS A 440 -22.25 -4.95 -23.28
CA LYS A 440 -21.93 -5.77 -24.45
C LYS A 440 -20.60 -6.52 -24.28
N TYR A 441 -19.55 -5.84 -23.83
CA TYR A 441 -18.24 -6.46 -23.60
C TYR A 441 -18.29 -7.57 -22.53
N ILE A 442 -19.05 -7.37 -21.44
CA ILE A 442 -19.32 -8.40 -20.43
C ILE A 442 -19.98 -9.62 -21.09
N LYS A 443 -21.02 -9.42 -21.90
CA LYS A 443 -21.75 -10.51 -22.56
C LYS A 443 -20.93 -11.26 -23.62
N ASP A 444 -20.23 -10.52 -24.48
CA ASP A 444 -19.65 -11.05 -25.72
C ASP A 444 -18.20 -11.53 -25.55
N VAL A 445 -17.46 -11.03 -24.54
CA VAL A 445 -16.03 -11.32 -24.36
C VAL A 445 -15.67 -11.72 -22.93
N LEU A 446 -15.83 -10.82 -21.96
CA LEU A 446 -15.30 -11.02 -20.60
C LEU A 446 -16.01 -12.16 -19.86
N GLY A 447 -17.34 -12.19 -19.87
CA GLY A 447 -18.13 -13.22 -19.20
C GLY A 447 -17.84 -14.64 -19.71
N PRO A 448 -17.88 -14.88 -21.04
CA PRO A 448 -17.47 -16.17 -21.63
C PRO A 448 -16.03 -16.56 -21.27
N TYR A 449 -15.09 -15.60 -21.26
CA TYR A 449 -13.71 -15.84 -20.86
C TYR A 449 -13.58 -16.26 -19.38
N VAL A 450 -14.23 -15.53 -18.47
CA VAL A 450 -14.24 -15.81 -17.03
C VAL A 450 -14.78 -17.21 -16.77
N LYS A 451 -15.94 -17.54 -17.36
CA LYS A 451 -16.57 -18.86 -17.23
C LYS A 451 -15.65 -19.99 -17.67
N SER A 452 -14.95 -19.82 -18.81
CA SER A 452 -13.97 -20.78 -19.31
C SER A 452 -12.79 -20.97 -18.35
N THR A 453 -12.28 -19.88 -17.77
CA THR A 453 -11.15 -19.94 -16.83
C THR A 453 -11.55 -20.56 -15.49
N GLU A 454 -12.68 -20.18 -14.90
CA GLU A 454 -13.17 -20.81 -13.66
C GLU A 454 -13.42 -22.32 -13.86
N THR A 455 -14.07 -22.70 -14.98
CA THR A 455 -14.31 -24.11 -15.33
C THR A 455 -13.00 -24.91 -15.47
N PHE A 456 -11.96 -24.32 -16.06
CA PHE A 456 -10.64 -24.94 -16.17
C PHE A 456 -10.04 -25.26 -14.79
N PHE A 457 -10.07 -24.30 -13.86
CA PHE A 457 -9.49 -24.49 -12.53
C PHE A 457 -10.34 -25.36 -11.61
N GLU A 458 -11.66 -25.37 -11.78
CA GLU A 458 -12.54 -26.35 -11.13
C GLU A 458 -12.20 -27.77 -11.61
N GLN A 459 -12.15 -28.02 -12.92
CA GLN A 459 -11.78 -29.33 -13.45
C GLN A 459 -10.37 -29.76 -13.02
N CYS A 460 -9.40 -28.84 -13.02
CA CYS A 460 -8.05 -29.13 -12.52
C CYS A 460 -8.06 -29.49 -11.03
N SER A 461 -8.79 -28.74 -10.20
CA SER A 461 -8.96 -29.03 -8.77
C SER A 461 -9.55 -30.43 -8.55
N GLN A 462 -10.61 -30.79 -9.29
CA GLN A 462 -11.24 -32.10 -9.19
C GLN A 462 -10.32 -33.24 -9.67
N LYS A 463 -9.80 -33.15 -10.91
CA LYS A 463 -9.06 -34.23 -11.59
C LYS A 463 -7.62 -34.42 -11.12
N ASN A 464 -6.95 -33.35 -10.65
CA ASN A 464 -5.55 -33.38 -10.24
C ASN A 464 -5.39 -33.29 -8.71
N CYS A 465 -6.32 -32.63 -8.01
CA CYS A 465 -6.23 -32.31 -6.59
C CYS A 465 -7.39 -32.87 -5.74
N ASN A 466 -8.07 -33.92 -6.20
CA ASN A 466 -9.22 -34.58 -5.54
C ASN A 466 -10.35 -33.63 -5.09
N GLY A 467 -10.51 -32.48 -5.75
CA GLY A 467 -11.46 -31.43 -5.36
C GLY A 467 -11.07 -30.68 -4.09
N ASN A 468 -9.85 -30.89 -3.58
CA ASN A 468 -9.38 -30.50 -2.24
C ASN A 468 -8.13 -29.59 -2.25
N GLY A 469 -7.70 -29.12 -3.41
CA GLY A 469 -6.63 -28.14 -3.55
C GLY A 469 -6.76 -27.24 -4.77
N ARG A 470 -5.96 -26.16 -4.81
CA ARG A 470 -5.73 -25.36 -6.02
C ARG A 470 -4.66 -26.02 -6.87
N CYS A 471 -4.87 -26.05 -8.18
CA CYS A 471 -3.78 -26.22 -9.12
C CYS A 471 -2.91 -24.95 -9.14
N VAL A 472 -1.60 -25.15 -9.11
CA VAL A 472 -0.56 -24.12 -9.17
C VAL A 472 0.44 -24.53 -10.24
N ARG A 473 0.79 -23.61 -11.14
CA ARG A 473 1.73 -23.88 -12.22
C ARG A 473 3.13 -24.11 -11.66
N LYS A 474 3.86 -25.09 -12.20
CA LYS A 474 5.11 -25.60 -11.61
C LYS A 474 6.21 -24.53 -11.45
N ASP A 475 6.22 -23.47 -12.26
CA ASP A 475 7.15 -22.33 -12.13
C ASP A 475 6.87 -21.49 -10.87
N TYR A 476 5.61 -21.20 -10.56
CA TYR A 476 5.23 -20.49 -9.34
C TYR A 476 5.42 -21.35 -8.07
N GLU A 477 5.17 -22.66 -8.13
CA GLU A 477 5.49 -23.55 -7.00
C GLU A 477 6.99 -23.62 -6.77
N ALA A 478 7.79 -23.84 -7.83
CA ALA A 478 9.26 -23.85 -7.75
C ALA A 478 9.81 -22.56 -7.10
N LEU A 479 9.28 -21.39 -7.48
CA LEU A 479 9.70 -20.11 -6.92
C LEU A 479 9.37 -19.97 -5.42
N ALA A 480 8.17 -20.40 -5.00
CA ALA A 480 7.76 -20.37 -3.60
C ALA A 480 8.56 -21.35 -2.73
N GLN A 481 8.78 -22.57 -3.20
CA GLN A 481 9.59 -23.58 -2.50
C GLN A 481 11.07 -23.15 -2.40
N LEU A 482 11.62 -22.51 -3.43
CA LEU A 482 12.93 -21.83 -3.35
C LEU A 482 12.96 -20.71 -2.30
N SER A 483 11.87 -19.97 -2.14
CA SER A 483 11.76 -18.91 -1.12
C SER A 483 11.77 -19.50 0.30
N LEU A 484 10.97 -20.54 0.56
CA LEU A 484 10.99 -21.27 1.84
C LEU A 484 12.38 -21.83 2.16
N GLN A 485 12.99 -22.53 1.20
CA GLN A 485 14.32 -23.14 1.37
C GLN A 485 15.42 -22.11 1.65
N LYS A 486 15.48 -21.02 0.85
CA LYS A 486 16.55 -20.01 0.96
C LYS A 486 16.49 -19.19 2.24
N ASN A 487 15.31 -19.02 2.83
CA ASN A 487 15.12 -18.28 4.08
C ASN A 487 15.11 -19.20 5.31
N GLY A 488 15.38 -20.50 5.15
CA GLY A 488 15.44 -21.48 6.25
C GLY A 488 14.09 -21.73 6.93
N ILE A 489 12.97 -21.50 6.23
CA ILE A 489 11.63 -21.60 6.80
C ILE A 489 11.23 -23.07 6.92
N ASP A 490 10.79 -23.45 8.11
CA ASP A 490 10.20 -24.75 8.44
C ASP A 490 8.67 -24.62 8.38
N ASP A 491 8.14 -24.77 7.17
CA ASP A 491 6.72 -24.68 6.83
C ASP A 491 6.22 -26.09 6.49
N GLU A 492 5.05 -26.51 7.01
CA GLU A 492 4.49 -27.83 6.77
C GLU A 492 4.16 -28.09 5.28
N CYS A 493 4.09 -27.02 4.48
CA CYS A 493 3.90 -27.04 3.03
C CYS A 493 5.20 -27.04 2.22
N ARG A 494 6.36 -27.10 2.90
CA ARG A 494 7.67 -27.20 2.24
C ARG A 494 7.84 -28.60 1.62
N ARG A 495 8.26 -28.64 0.35
CA ARG A 495 8.38 -29.86 -0.45
C ARG A 495 9.79 -30.02 -1.02
N ASN A 496 10.10 -31.22 -1.53
CA ASN A 496 11.30 -31.43 -2.34
C ASN A 496 11.10 -30.79 -3.72
N MET A 497 12.12 -30.13 -4.25
CA MET A 497 12.08 -29.55 -5.60
C MET A 497 11.86 -30.60 -6.70
N ASN A 498 12.31 -31.83 -6.49
CA ASN A 498 12.12 -32.92 -7.45
C ASN A 498 10.64 -33.31 -7.59
N SER A 499 9.89 -33.37 -6.48
CA SER A 499 8.48 -33.78 -6.48
C SER A 499 7.49 -32.74 -7.01
N ILE A 500 7.98 -31.55 -7.41
CA ILE A 500 7.22 -30.59 -8.21
C ILE A 500 7.09 -31.07 -9.67
N ASN A 501 8.07 -31.83 -10.17
CA ASN A 501 8.07 -32.32 -11.55
C ASN A 501 7.49 -33.74 -11.69
N GLU A 502 7.57 -34.55 -10.65
CA GLU A 502 7.00 -35.90 -10.57
C GLU A 502 5.48 -35.90 -10.78
N LYS A 503 5.00 -36.63 -11.80
CA LYS A 503 3.56 -36.82 -12.04
C LYS A 503 2.95 -37.67 -10.93
N GLN A 504 2.01 -37.10 -10.18
CA GLN A 504 1.34 -37.77 -9.06
C GLN A 504 0.12 -38.60 -9.53
N GLN A 505 -0.46 -38.21 -10.66
CA GLN A 505 -1.53 -38.89 -11.37
C GLN A 505 -1.46 -38.42 -12.82
N GLU A 506 -1.51 -39.32 -13.80
CA GLU A 506 -1.48 -38.91 -15.21
C GLU A 506 -2.83 -38.35 -15.64
N ASN A 507 -2.84 -37.06 -15.97
CA ASN A 507 -4.00 -36.32 -16.48
C ASN A 507 -3.54 -35.10 -17.29
N GLU A 508 -4.46 -34.46 -18.01
CA GLU A 508 -4.23 -33.30 -18.89
C GLU A 508 -3.62 -32.05 -18.21
N PHE A 509 -3.63 -31.97 -16.87
CA PHE A 509 -3.02 -30.88 -16.10
C PHE A 509 -1.65 -31.25 -15.50
N SER A 510 -1.39 -32.54 -15.31
CA SER A 510 -0.27 -33.08 -14.51
C SER A 510 1.13 -32.69 -14.99
N ASP A 511 1.29 -32.35 -16.28
CA ASP A 511 2.54 -31.86 -16.83
C ASP A 511 2.83 -30.39 -16.44
N THR A 512 1.79 -29.56 -16.32
CA THR A 512 1.90 -28.10 -16.09
C THR A 512 1.62 -27.67 -14.65
N TYR A 513 0.78 -28.41 -13.91
CA TYR A 513 0.26 -28.02 -12.60
C TYR A 513 0.51 -29.06 -11.49
N VAL A 514 0.69 -28.55 -10.28
CA VAL A 514 0.77 -29.30 -9.01
C VAL A 514 -0.22 -28.74 -7.99
N CYS A 515 -0.56 -29.52 -6.97
CA CYS A 515 -1.62 -29.16 -6.03
C CYS A 515 -1.10 -28.50 -4.76
N ARG A 516 -1.70 -27.36 -4.37
CA ARG A 516 -1.62 -26.85 -2.99
C ARG A 516 -2.98 -27.06 -2.31
N CYS A 517 -2.99 -27.75 -1.19
CA CYS A 517 -4.22 -28.21 -0.55
C CYS A 517 -4.91 -27.13 0.29
N PHE A 518 -6.24 -27.18 0.37
CA PHE A 518 -7.01 -26.33 1.28
C PHE A 518 -6.81 -26.80 2.74
N GLN A 519 -7.25 -25.99 3.71
CA GLN A 519 -7.15 -26.34 5.13
C GLN A 519 -7.86 -27.67 5.43
N GLY A 520 -7.20 -28.52 6.24
CA GLY A 520 -7.68 -29.86 6.56
C GLY A 520 -7.27 -30.94 5.56
N TRP A 521 -6.58 -30.61 4.46
CA TRP A 521 -6.14 -31.56 3.43
C TRP A 521 -4.63 -31.48 3.17
N SER A 522 -4.04 -32.60 2.80
CA SER A 522 -2.60 -32.82 2.76
C SER A 522 -2.15 -33.79 1.65
N GLY A 523 -0.84 -34.01 1.54
CA GLY A 523 -0.24 -34.87 0.52
C GLY A 523 0.01 -34.15 -0.81
N PRO A 524 0.41 -34.89 -1.86
CA PRO A 524 0.81 -34.31 -3.14
C PRO A 524 -0.37 -33.99 -4.06
N ASN A 525 -1.50 -34.69 -3.91
CA ASN A 525 -2.75 -34.52 -4.65
C ASN A 525 -3.98 -34.22 -3.76
N CYS A 526 -3.78 -33.84 -2.50
CA CYS A 526 -4.84 -33.42 -1.57
C CYS A 526 -5.90 -34.50 -1.25
N SER A 527 -5.47 -35.77 -1.20
CA SER A 527 -6.31 -36.93 -0.90
C SER A 527 -6.43 -37.28 0.60
N SER A 528 -5.57 -36.71 1.45
CA SER A 528 -5.30 -37.16 2.83
C SER A 528 -5.55 -36.09 3.88
#